data_AF-A0A239LYR5-F1
#
_entry.id   AF-A0A239LYR5-F1
#
_cell.length_a   1.000
_cell.length_b   1.000
_cell.length_c   1.000
_cell.angle_alpha   90.00
_cell.angle_beta   90.00
_cell.angle_gamma   90.00
#
_symmetry.space_group_name_H-M   'P 1'
#
loop_
_entity.id
_entity.type
_entity.pdbx_description
1 polymer ?
#
loop_
_entity_poly.entity_id
_entity_poly.type
_entity_poly.pdbx_seq_one_letter_code
_entity_poly.pdbx_strand_id
1 'polypeptide(L)' 'MISTMPWVPGRATRPHGQGGKVPLQARVPAELKARYDEAAKVRGLSLSLYFEQLIELDPLAPKVVAPQEEDPLLTP' A
#
# COMPACT_ATOMS: atom_id res chain seq x y z
N MET A 1 19.07 -24.71 -12.23
CA MET A 1 20.20 -23.84 -11.83
C MET A 1 19.61 -22.58 -11.21
N ILE A 2 19.69 -22.44 -9.88
CA ILE A 2 19.12 -21.28 -9.17
C ILE A 2 20.17 -20.16 -9.21
N SER A 3 19.88 -19.09 -9.95
CA SER A 3 20.74 -17.93 -10.08
C SER A 3 20.65 -17.10 -8.79
N THR A 4 21.67 -17.19 -7.93
CA THR A 4 21.83 -16.37 -6.74
C THR A 4 22.16 -14.93 -7.14
N MET A 5 21.21 -14.02 -6.93
CA MET A 5 21.50 -12.58 -7.04
C MET A 5 22.49 -12.16 -5.94
N PRO A 6 23.49 -11.32 -6.24
CA PRO A 6 24.41 -10.82 -5.23
C PRO A 6 23.69 -9.83 -4.30
N TRP A 7 23.68 -10.17 -3.02
CA TRP A 7 23.22 -9.31 -1.93
C TRP A 7 24.09 -8.05 -1.87
N VAL A 8 23.46 -6.88 -1.98
CA VAL A 8 24.13 -5.57 -1.87
C VAL A 8 24.06 -5.09 -0.42
N PRO A 9 25.19 -5.05 0.32
CA PRO A 9 25.21 -4.50 1.67
C PRO A 9 24.90 -3.00 1.63
N GLY A 10 23.94 -2.56 2.46
CA GLY A 10 23.49 -1.16 2.54
C GLY A 10 22.02 -0.93 2.16
N ARG A 11 21.35 -1.94 1.59
CA ARG A 11 19.88 -1.91 1.43
C ARG A 11 19.25 -2.23 2.79
N ALA A 12 19.02 -1.21 3.59
CA ALA A 12 18.24 -1.34 4.81
C ALA A 12 16.83 -1.86 4.45
N THR A 13 16.62 -3.17 4.58
CA THR A 13 15.29 -3.76 4.67
C THR A 13 14.68 -3.20 5.94
N ARG A 14 13.85 -2.16 5.80
CA ARG A 14 13.05 -1.66 6.91
C ARG A 14 12.13 -2.79 7.34
N PRO A 15 12.09 -3.18 8.63
CA PRO A 15 11.00 -4.01 9.11
C PRO A 15 9.70 -3.27 8.75
N HIS A 16 8.79 -3.95 8.05
CA HIS A 16 7.47 -3.40 7.76
C HIS A 16 6.85 -3.02 9.11
N GLY A 17 6.69 -1.71 9.33
CA GLY A 17 6.20 -1.19 10.61
C GLY A 17 4.82 -1.76 10.92
N GLN A 18 4.56 -1.98 12.22
CA GLN A 18 3.23 -2.33 12.72
C GLN A 18 2.22 -1.32 12.16
N GLY A 19 1.16 -1.84 11.53
CA GLY A 19 0.23 -1.10 10.69
C GLY A 19 -0.25 0.21 11.33
N GLY A 20 0.02 1.32 10.65
CA GLY A 20 -0.41 2.66 11.04
C GLY A 20 -0.68 3.52 9.81
N LYS A 21 -1.47 4.59 9.98
CA LYS A 21 -1.70 5.56 8.91
C LYS A 21 -0.44 6.40 8.70
N VAL A 22 0.20 6.27 7.54
CA VAL A 22 1.36 7.08 7.15
C VAL A 22 0.91 8.14 6.16
N PRO A 23 1.22 9.43 6.38
CA PRO A 23 0.89 10.47 5.41
C PRO A 23 1.69 10.26 4.12
N LEU A 24 0.98 10.11 3.00
CA LEU A 24 1.59 10.04 1.67
C LEU A 24 1.62 11.44 1.07
N GLN A 25 2.82 11.89 0.66
CA GLN A 25 3.01 13.12 -0.08
C GLN A 25 3.39 12.79 -1.51
N ALA A 26 2.59 13.24 -2.47
CA ALA A 26 2.84 13.04 -3.89
C ALA A 26 3.08 14.38 -4.58
N ARG A 27 4.02 14.40 -5.53
CA ARG A 27 4.19 15.51 -6.48
C ARG A 27 3.50 15.13 -7.77
N VAL A 28 2.48 15.88 -8.13
CA VAL A 28 1.71 15.69 -9.37
C VAL A 28 1.56 17.02 -10.10
N PRO A 29 1.46 17.01 -11.44
CA PRO A 29 1.08 18.18 -12.22
C PRO A 29 -0.23 18.80 -11.71
N ALA A 30 -0.33 20.12 -11.78
CA ALA A 30 -1.49 20.87 -11.29
C ALA A 30 -2.79 20.43 -11.97
N GLU A 31 -2.74 20.14 -13.27
CA GLU A 31 -3.89 19.67 -14.06
C GLU A 31 -4.45 18.34 -13.55
N LEU A 32 -3.57 17.40 -13.20
CA LEU A 32 -3.98 16.12 -12.64
C LEU A 32 -4.62 16.29 -11.27
N LYS A 33 -4.02 17.13 -10.41
CA LYS A 33 -4.60 17.45 -9.10
C LYS A 33 -6.02 17.99 -9.25
N ALA A 34 -6.24 18.96 -10.15
CA ALA A 34 -7.54 19.57 -10.38
C ALA A 34 -8.61 18.54 -10.79
N ARG A 35 -8.26 17.62 -11.70
CA ARG A 35 -9.18 16.55 -12.13
C ARG A 35 -9.62 15.65 -10.98
N TYR A 36 -8.68 15.25 -10.12
CA TYR A 36 -9.00 14.41 -8.97
C TYR A 36 -9.77 15.17 -7.89
N ASP A 37 -9.49 16.46 -7.69
CA ASP A 37 -10.27 17.33 -6.80
C ASP A 37 -11.74 17.44 -7.27
N GLU A 38 -11.97 17.61 -8.57
CA GLU A 38 -13.33 17.63 -9.13
C GLU A 38 -14.05 16.28 -8.97
N ALA A 39 -13.36 15.17 -9.27
CA ALA A 39 -13.92 13.83 -9.12
C ALA A 39 -14.31 13.52 -7.66
N ALA A 40 -13.49 13.94 -6.70
CA ALA A 40 -13.77 13.80 -5.27
C ALA A 40 -15.00 14.65 -4.86
N LYS A 41 -15.08 15.89 -5.34
CA LYS A 41 -16.22 16.79 -5.07
C LYS A 41 -17.55 16.24 -5.58
N VAL A 42 -17.57 15.69 -6.80
CA VAL A 42 -18.79 15.07 -7.39
C VAL A 42 -19.30 13.92 -6.51
N ARG A 43 -18.40 13.21 -5.83
CA ARG A 43 -18.73 12.10 -4.92
C ARG A 43 -18.98 12.54 -3.48
N GLY A 44 -18.81 13.83 -3.16
CA GLY A 44 -18.92 14.35 -1.79
C GLY A 44 -17.83 13.83 -0.84
N LEU A 45 -16.67 13.45 -1.38
CA LEU A 45 -15.57 12.87 -0.62
C LEU A 45 -14.39 13.84 -0.49
N SER A 46 -13.56 13.64 0.53
CA SER A 46 -12.23 14.25 0.56
C SER A 46 -11.32 13.56 -0.46
N LEU A 47 -10.31 14.27 -0.96
CA LEU A 47 -9.34 13.72 -1.90
C LEU A 47 -8.65 12.46 -1.35
N SER A 48 -8.31 12.44 -0.05
CA SER A 48 -7.68 11.29 0.61
C SER A 48 -8.58 10.06 0.60
N LEU A 49 -9.86 10.21 1.00
CA LEU A 49 -10.82 9.11 1.00
C LEU A 49 -11.09 8.60 -0.42
N TYR A 50 -11.11 9.51 -1.39
CA TYR A 50 -11.28 9.14 -2.78
C TYR A 50 -10.11 8.28 -3.28
N PHE A 51 -8.87 8.60 -2.92
CA PHE A 51 -7.72 7.76 -3.27
C PHE A 51 -7.70 6.43 -2.52
N GLU A 52 -8.09 6.40 -1.25
CA GLU A 52 -8.22 5.13 -0.50
C GLU A 52 -9.20 4.18 -1.21
N GLN A 53 -10.38 4.67 -1.62
CA GLN A 53 -11.34 3.87 -2.38
C GLN A 53 -10.80 3.39 -3.73
N LEU A 54 -10.04 4.24 -4.44
CA LEU A 54 -9.45 3.84 -5.72
C LEU A 54 -8.40 2.72 -5.53
N ILE A 55 -7.64 2.76 -4.43
CA ILE A 55 -6.65 1.72 -4.08
C ILE A 55 -7.37 0.41 -3.71
N GLU A 56 -8.46 0.47 -2.95
CA GLU A 56 -9.25 -0.73 -2.61
C GLU A 56 -9.83 -1.43 -3.84
N LEU A 57 -10.16 -0.67 -4.88
CA LEU A 57 -10.69 -1.18 -6.14
C LEU A 57 -9.61 -1.67 -7.10
N ASP A 58 -8.32 -1.39 -6.84
CA ASP A 58 -7.22 -1.79 -7.71
C ASP A 58 -6.99 -3.30 -7.61
N PRO A 59 -7.21 -4.08 -8.69
CA PRO A 59 -7.02 -5.52 -8.67
C PRO A 59 -5.55 -5.94 -8.47
N LEU A 60 -4.61 -5.01 -8.67
CA LEU A 60 -3.18 -5.22 -8.46
C LEU A 60 -2.73 -4.80 -7.05
N ALA A 61 -3.60 -4.21 -6.24
CA ALA A 61 -3.27 -3.85 -4.88
C ALA A 61 -2.86 -5.11 -4.10
N PRO A 62 -1.73 -5.07 -3.36
CA PRO A 62 -1.33 -6.18 -2.52
C PRO A 62 -2.42 -6.41 -1.46
N LYS A 63 -3.14 -7.52 -1.59
CA LYS A 63 -4.10 -7.93 -0.56
C LYS A 63 -3.30 -8.25 0.69
N VAL A 64 -3.56 -7.51 1.77
CA VAL A 64 -3.02 -7.86 3.08
C VAL A 64 -3.61 -9.22 3.45
N VAL A 65 -2.85 -10.29 3.19
CA VAL A 65 -3.14 -11.60 3.75
C VAL A 65 -2.82 -11.46 5.23
N ALA A 66 -3.86 -11.43 6.08
CA ALA A 66 -3.66 -11.47 7.51
C ALA A 66 -2.75 -12.67 7.83
N PRO A 67 -1.78 -12.53 8.76
CA PRO A 67 -1.00 -13.67 9.20
C PRO A 67 -1.99 -14.74 9.67
N GLN A 68 -1.96 -15.90 9.04
CA GLN A 68 -2.74 -17.03 9.52
C GLN A 68 -2.20 -17.33 10.92
N GLU A 69 -3.07 -17.27 11.92
CA GLU A 69 -2.77 -17.76 13.26
C GLU A 69 -2.26 -19.19 13.07
N GLU A 70 -0.98 -19.42 13.36
CA GLU A 70 -0.41 -20.76 13.36
C GLU A 70 -1.17 -21.56 14.41
N ASP A 71 -1.97 -22.54 13.96
CA ASP A 71 -2.68 -23.49 14.81
C ASP A 71 -1.71 -24.07 15.85
N PRO A 72 -1.88 -23.80 17.16
CA PRO A 72 -0.95 -24.27 18.16
C PRO A 72 -1.35 -25.69 18.59
N LEU A 73 -1.30 -26.68 17.70
CA LEU A 73 -1.61 -28.06 18.06
C LEU A 73 -0.82 -29.04 17.19
N LEU A 74 0.46 -29.20 17.51
CA LEU A 74 1.24 -30.41 17.23
C LEU A 74 2.50 -30.41 18.11
N THR A 75 2.35 -30.87 19.35
CA THR A 75 3.45 -31.52 20.07
C THR A 75 3.25 -33.03 19.99
N PRO A 76 4.33 -33.80 19.76
CA PRO A 76 4.30 -35.24 19.49
C PRO A 76 3.85 -36.09 20.69
#